data_AF-A0A2M7CFR7-F1
#
_entry.id   AF-A0A2M7CFR7-F1
#
_cell.length_a   1.000
_cell.length_b   1.000
_cell.length_c   1.000
_cell.angle_alpha   90.00
_cell.angle_beta   90.00
_cell.angle_gamma   90.00
#
_symmetry.space_group_name_H-M   'P 1'
#
loop_
_entity.id
_entity.type
_entity.pdbx_description
1 polymer ?
#
loop_
_entity_poly.entity_id
_entity_poly.type
_entity_poly.pdbx_seq_one_letter_code
_entity_poly.pdbx_strand_id
1 'polypeptide(L)'
;MVVYVVFCKDFEHRKGELMGMLVERRNDMRGQTQWESGLKWARLAFGHLVKDKKDIFVFPKEMEINDDEGLLVEKGIFSKEEFLEVMKTIDQEMKMRKRKE
;
A
#
# COMPACT_ATOMS: atom_id res chain seq x y z
N MET A 1 -0.57 -14.67 8.12
CA MET A 1 -1.44 -13.47 8.19
C MET A 1 -0.61 -12.37 7.57
N VAL A 2 -1.04 -11.85 6.43
CA VAL A 2 -0.32 -10.79 5.71
C VAL A 2 -1.06 -9.47 5.92
N VAL A 3 -0.34 -8.45 6.37
CA VAL A 3 -0.90 -7.09 6.44
C VAL A 3 -0.51 -6.33 5.19
N TYR A 4 -1.47 -5.84 4.41
CA TYR A 4 -1.21 -4.95 3.30
C TYR A 4 -1.48 -3.50 3.69
N VAL A 5 -0.59 -2.60 3.32
CA VAL A 5 -0.84 -1.16 3.33
C VAL A 5 -1.36 -0.75 1.96
N VAL A 6 -2.46 0.00 1.92
CA VAL A 6 -3.16 0.34 0.68
C VAL A 6 -3.07 1.84 0.41
N PHE A 7 -2.73 2.20 -0.82
CA PHE A 7 -2.61 3.58 -1.29
C PHE A 7 -3.43 3.78 -2.54
N CYS A 8 -3.84 5.03 -2.78
CA CYS A 8 -4.18 5.49 -4.12
C CYS A 8 -3.15 6.48 -4.63
N LYS A 9 -2.78 6.38 -5.90
CA LYS A 9 -1.98 7.39 -6.59
C LYS A 9 -2.85 8.18 -7.55
N ASP A 10 -2.79 9.50 -7.41
CA ASP A 10 -3.28 10.45 -8.40
C ASP A 10 -2.13 10.81 -9.35
N PHE A 11 -2.22 10.36 -10.60
CA PHE A 11 -1.19 10.63 -11.60
C PHE A 11 -1.24 12.06 -12.15
N GLU A 12 -2.40 12.73 -12.11
CA GLU A 12 -2.53 14.12 -12.53
C GLU A 12 -1.80 15.05 -11.55
N HIS A 13 -1.96 14.78 -10.25
CA HIS A 13 -1.39 15.60 -9.19
C HIS A 13 -0.07 15.06 -8.63
N ARG A 14 0.42 13.92 -9.14
CA ARG A 14 1.61 13.20 -8.65
C ARG A 14 1.61 13.12 -7.12
N LYS A 15 0.54 12.52 -6.59
CA LYS A 15 0.33 12.44 -5.15
C LYS A 15 -0.18 11.06 -4.76
N GLY A 16 0.50 10.44 -3.80
CA GLY A 16 0.05 9.24 -3.11
C GLY A 16 -0.75 9.58 -1.86
N GLU A 17 -1.85 8.86 -1.61
CA GLU A 17 -2.65 8.99 -0.39
C GLU A 17 -2.87 7.61 0.25
N LEU A 18 -2.62 7.52 1.56
CA LEU A 18 -2.88 6.32 2.35
C LEU A 18 -4.39 6.10 2.47
N MET A 19 -4.87 4.95 1.99
CA MET A 19 -6.28 4.59 2.10
C MET A 19 -6.58 3.78 3.37
N GLY A 20 -5.62 2.97 3.81
CA GLY A 20 -5.78 2.15 5.01
C GLY A 20 -4.90 0.91 4.98
N MET A 21 -5.27 -0.07 5.80
CA MET A 21 -4.59 -1.36 5.90
C MET A 21 -5.58 -2.50 5.75
N LEU A 22 -5.18 -3.56 5.05
CA LEU A 22 -5.90 -4.82 4.94
C LEU A 22 -5.16 -5.90 5.69
N VAL A 23 -5.91 -6.79 6.34
CA VAL A 23 -5.35 -7.97 6.99
C VAL A 23 -5.88 -9.20 6.27
N GLU A 24 -5.04 -9.84 5.49
CA GLU A 24 -5.33 -11.14 4.89
C GLU A 24 -4.98 -12.23 5.91
N ARG A 25 -6.02 -12.85 6.48
CA ARG A 25 -5.88 -13.91 7.47
C ARG A 25 -5.51 -15.27 6.87
N ARG A 26 -5.68 -15.44 5.56
CA ARG A 26 -5.34 -16.69 4.87
C ARG A 26 -3.83 -16.76 4.61
N ASN A 27 -3.30 -17.97 4.63
CA ASN A 27 -1.88 -18.24 4.31
C ASN A 27 -1.74 -18.94 2.94
N ASP A 28 -2.83 -19.44 2.34
CA ASP A 28 -2.84 -20.03 1.01
C ASP A 28 -3.19 -18.98 -0.05
N MET A 29 -2.20 -18.50 -0.80
CA MET A 29 -2.44 -17.51 -1.86
C MET A 29 -3.09 -18.11 -3.12
N ARG A 30 -3.47 -19.39 -3.10
CA ARG A 30 -4.11 -20.13 -4.22
C ARG A 30 -3.38 -19.98 -5.56
N GLY A 31 -2.05 -19.95 -5.51
CA GLY A 31 -1.20 -19.77 -6.70
C GLY A 31 -0.98 -18.32 -7.12
N GLN A 32 -1.51 -17.34 -6.38
CA GLN A 32 -1.22 -15.91 -6.58
C GLN A 32 0.02 -15.49 -5.79
N THR A 33 0.68 -14.44 -6.23
CA THR A 33 1.68 -13.71 -5.44
C THR A 33 1.01 -12.84 -4.37
N GLN A 34 1.76 -12.43 -3.34
CA GLN A 34 1.24 -11.53 -2.30
C GLN A 34 0.71 -10.22 -2.90
N TRP A 35 1.40 -9.70 -3.92
CA TRP A 35 1.01 -8.50 -4.64
C TRP A 35 -0.31 -8.64 -5.37
N GLU A 36 -0.52 -9.75 -6.08
CA GLU A 36 -1.77 -10.01 -6.82
C GLU A 36 -2.95 -10.20 -5.87
N SER A 37 -2.76 -10.98 -4.80
CA SER A 37 -3.79 -11.19 -3.77
C SER A 37 -4.15 -9.88 -3.09
N GLY A 38 -3.14 -9.14 -2.62
CA GLY A 38 -3.31 -7.84 -2.00
C GLY A 38 -4.07 -6.86 -2.90
N LEU A 39 -3.69 -6.76 -4.18
CA LEU A 39 -4.30 -5.81 -5.11
C LEU A 39 -5.77 -6.16 -5.37
N LYS A 40 -6.07 -7.45 -5.52
CA LYS A 40 -7.44 -7.94 -5.65
C LYS A 40 -8.29 -7.54 -4.45
N TRP A 41 -7.81 -7.79 -3.23
CA TRP A 41 -8.53 -7.43 -2.01
C TRP A 41 -8.67 -5.91 -1.84
N ALA A 42 -7.64 -5.14 -2.17
CA ALA A 42 -7.71 -3.68 -2.11
C ALA A 42 -8.68 -3.08 -3.09
N ARG A 43 -8.76 -3.60 -4.33
CA ARG A 43 -9.79 -3.17 -5.29
C ARG A 43 -11.20 -3.47 -4.79
N LEU A 44 -11.42 -4.63 -4.17
CA LEU A 44 -12.71 -4.98 -3.59
C LEU A 44 -13.08 -4.07 -2.40
N ALA A 45 -12.13 -3.78 -1.52
CA ALA A 45 -12.39 -3.01 -0.30
C ALA A 45 -12.44 -1.48 -0.55
N PHE A 46 -11.57 -0.96 -1.41
CA PHE A 46 -11.35 0.48 -1.58
C PHE A 46 -11.68 1.00 -2.98
N GLY A 47 -11.92 0.13 -3.98
CA GLY A 47 -12.18 0.55 -5.36
C GLY A 47 -13.29 1.58 -5.49
N HIS A 48 -14.35 1.45 -4.68
CA HIS A 48 -15.47 2.38 -4.66
C HIS A 48 -15.12 3.79 -4.14
N LEU A 49 -14.00 3.94 -3.42
CA LEU A 49 -13.52 5.22 -2.88
C LEU A 49 -12.57 5.93 -3.85
N VAL A 50 -12.15 5.24 -4.91
CA VAL A 50 -11.17 5.72 -5.88
C VAL A 50 -11.91 6.19 -7.14
N LYS A 51 -11.67 7.43 -7.55
CA LYS A 51 -12.20 7.98 -8.81
C LYS A 51 -11.45 7.39 -10.00
N ASP A 52 -12.05 7.39 -11.19
CA ASP A 52 -11.50 6.77 -12.42
C ASP A 52 -10.06 7.15 -12.79
N LYS A 53 -9.54 8.28 -12.27
CA LYS A 53 -8.18 8.79 -12.55
C LYS A 53 -7.13 8.40 -11.52
N LYS A 54 -7.53 7.74 -10.44
CA LYS A 54 -6.65 7.30 -9.35
C LYS A 54 -6.47 5.79 -9.43
N ASP A 55 -5.26 5.30 -9.21
CA ASP A 55 -4.97 3.86 -9.17
C ASP A 55 -4.66 3.38 -7.76
N ILE A 56 -5.04 2.14 -7.47
CA ILE A 56 -4.80 1.49 -6.18
C ILE A 56 -3.49 0.71 -6.20
N PHE A 57 -2.67 0.92 -5.18
CA PHE A 57 -1.44 0.20 -4.91
C PHE A 57 -1.50 -0.46 -3.54
N VAL A 58 -0.84 -1.60 -3.39
CA VAL A 58 -0.81 -2.38 -2.14
C VAL A 58 0.59 -2.79 -1.81
N PHE A 59 0.92 -2.89 -0.52
CA PHE A 59 2.25 -3.26 -0.04
C PHE A 59 2.16 -4.26 1.10
N PRO A 60 2.68 -5.50 0.96
CA PRO A 60 2.77 -6.40 2.08
C PRO A 60 3.76 -5.85 3.11
N LYS A 61 3.27 -5.54 4.31
CA LYS A 61 4.03 -4.96 5.43
C LYS A 61 5.18 -5.85 5.92
N GLU A 62 5.08 -7.15 5.68
CA GLU A 62 6.09 -8.14 6.05
C GLU A 62 7.29 -8.18 5.10
N MET A 63 7.21 -7.57 3.91
CA MET A 63 8.40 -7.30 3.11
C MET A 63 9.14 -6.12 3.75
N GLU A 64 10.45 -6.28 3.96
CA GLU A 64 11.28 -5.21 4.49
C GLU A 64 11.24 -4.03 3.51
N ILE A 65 10.53 -2.98 3.92
CA ILE A 65 10.32 -1.74 3.17
C ILE A 65 11.63 -1.11 2.68
N ASN A 66 12.77 -1.47 3.30
CA ASN A 66 14.10 -1.02 2.90
C ASN A 66 14.58 -1.60 1.55
N ASP A 67 14.14 -2.81 1.16
CA ASP A 67 14.47 -3.39 -0.16
C ASP A 67 13.55 -2.83 -1.27
N ASP A 68 12.39 -2.28 -0.91
CA ASP A 68 11.35 -1.82 -1.85
C ASP A 68 11.43 -0.33 -2.24
N GLU A 69 12.23 0.49 -1.54
CA GLU A 69 12.54 1.86 -2.00
C GLU A 69 13.11 1.82 -3.43
N GLY A 70 13.97 0.84 -3.70
CA GLY A 70 14.49 0.55 -5.03
C GLY A 70 13.36 0.21 -6.00
N LEU A 71 12.53 -0.79 -5.70
CA LEU A 71 11.52 -1.30 -6.64
C LEU A 71 10.49 -0.23 -7.06
N LEU A 72 10.06 0.63 -6.15
CA LEU A 72 9.00 1.62 -6.43
C LEU A 72 9.49 2.88 -7.10
N VAL A 73 10.69 3.33 -6.74
CA VAL A 73 11.37 4.43 -7.41
C VAL A 73 11.88 3.98 -8.77
N GLU A 74 12.47 2.78 -8.88
CA GLU A 74 12.95 2.21 -10.15
C GLU A 74 11.80 1.94 -11.13
N LYS A 75 10.65 1.46 -10.66
CA LYS A 75 9.46 1.29 -11.51
C LYS A 75 8.74 2.60 -11.82
N GLY A 76 9.22 3.74 -11.29
CA GLY A 76 8.63 5.07 -11.52
C GLY A 76 7.23 5.23 -10.93
N ILE A 77 6.83 4.34 -10.00
CA ILE A 77 5.50 4.35 -9.39
C ILE A 77 5.41 5.49 -8.38
N PHE A 78 6.49 5.81 -7.67
CA PHE A 78 6.62 6.99 -6.82
C PHE A 78 7.94 7.69 -7.07
N SER A 79 7.98 9.02 -6.95
CA SER A 79 9.26 9.70 -6.72
C SER A 79 9.81 9.31 -5.35
N LYS A 80 11.11 9.49 -5.15
CA LYS A 80 11.76 9.21 -3.87
C LYS A 80 11.14 10.06 -2.75
N GLU A 81 10.82 11.32 -3.04
CA GLU A 81 10.16 12.23 -2.11
C GLU A 81 8.73 11.78 -1.76
N GLU A 82 7.93 11.41 -2.78
CA GLU A 82 6.59 10.86 -2.57
C GLU A 82 6.62 9.60 -1.70
N PHE A 83 7.56 8.70 -1.98
CA PHE A 83 7.72 7.45 -1.23
C PHE A 83 8.06 7.73 0.24
N LEU A 84 9.00 8.63 0.51
CA LEU A 84 9.40 9.00 1.87
C LEU A 84 8.24 9.63 2.66
N GLU A 85 7.42 10.47 2.03
CA GLU A 85 6.25 11.09 2.66
C GLU A 85 5.18 10.05 3.00
N VAL A 86 4.91 9.14 2.06
CA VAL A 86 4.02 8.00 2.26
C VAL A 86 4.51 7.14 3.43
N MET A 87 5.79 6.79 3.44
CA MET A 87 6.40 5.97 4.49
C MET A 87 6.31 6.60 5.88
N LYS A 88 6.57 7.90 5.96
CA LYS A 88 6.41 8.67 7.21
C LYS A 88 4.97 8.61 7.72
N THR A 89 3.98 8.68 6.82
CA THR A 89 2.56 8.58 7.15
C THR A 89 2.21 7.20 7.72
N ILE A 90 2.75 6.12 7.15
CA ILE A 90 2.58 4.75 7.68
C ILE A 90 3.14 4.64 9.10
N ASP A 91 4.37 5.08 9.32
CA ASP A 91 5.02 4.99 10.63
C ASP A 91 4.24 5.77 11.71
N GLN A 92 3.71 6.94 11.35
CA GLN A 92 2.85 7.73 12.23
C GLN A 92 1.53 7.01 12.57
N GLU A 93 0.82 6.50 11.56
CA GLU A 93 -0.42 5.74 11.75
C GLU A 93 -0.18 4.49 12.62
N MET A 94 0.94 3.79 12.40
CA MET A 94 1.36 2.64 13.19
C MET A 94 1.65 2.99 14.64
N LYS A 95 2.35 4.10 14.90
CA LYS A 95 2.60 4.61 16.26
C LYS A 95 1.32 5.02 16.96
N MET A 96 0.35 5.59 16.23
CA MET A 96 -0.94 5.98 16.78
C MET A 96 -1.80 4.77 17.16
N ARG A 97 -1.77 3.69 16.37
CA ARG A 97 -2.46 2.44 16.70
C ARG A 97 -1.88 1.75 17.93
N LYS A 98 -0.55 1.67 18.06
CA LYS A 98 0.13 1.11 19.25
C LYS A 98 -0.13 1.88 20.55
N ARG A 99 -0.59 3.13 20.49
CA ARG A 99 -0.92 3.95 21.67
C ARG A 99 -2.38 3.81 22.12
N LYS A 100 -3.23 3.18 21.30
CA LYS A 100 -4.66 2.99 21.58
C LYS A 100 -5.00 1.57 22.04
N GLU A 101 -4.02 0.66 22.02
CA GLU A 101 -4.05 -0.67 22.64
C GLU A 101 -3.46 -0.61 24.04
#